data_AF-A0AAE9JFN0-F1
#
_entry.id   AF-A0AAE9JFN0-F1
#
_cell.length_a   1.000
_cell.length_b   1.000
_cell.length_c   1.000
_cell.angle_alpha   90.00
_cell.angle_beta   90.00
_cell.angle_gamma   90.00
#
_symmetry.space_group_name_H-M   'P 1'
#
loop_
_entity.id
_entity.type
_entity.pdbx_description
1 polymer ?
#
loop_
_entity_poly.entity_id
_entity_poly.type
_entity_poly.pdbx_seq_one_letter_code
_entity_poly.pdbx_strand_id
1 'polypeptide(L)'
;MCIPSTEDVLKNVQNVILVGIEAHVCVLQTTYDLLERGHNVHVVVDAVSSRSHTDRHFAFKQMEQAGAILTTSECAILGLVGGSDHPKFKEVQKLIMTSAPDTGLVPLSKL
;
A
#
# COMPACT_ATOMS: atom_id res chain seq x y z
N MET A 1 5.58 -13.45 0.84
CA MET A 1 5.51 -14.53 1.84
C MET A 1 4.06 -14.76 2.24
N CYS A 2 3.27 -15.35 1.36
CA CYS A 2 1.94 -15.87 1.73
C CYS A 2 2.14 -17.19 2.47
N ILE A 3 1.53 -17.32 3.65
CA ILE A 3 1.59 -18.54 4.46
C ILE A 3 0.27 -19.33 4.34
N PRO A 4 0.25 -20.63 4.64
CA PRO A 4 -0.95 -21.47 4.46
C PRO A 4 -2.22 -20.89 5.12
N SER A 5 -2.09 -20.24 6.28
CA SER A 5 -3.23 -19.62 6.97
C SER A 5 -3.85 -18.42 6.24
N THR A 6 -3.14 -17.83 5.27
CA THR A 6 -3.64 -16.71 4.45
C THR A 6 -4.28 -17.17 3.14
N GLU A 7 -4.06 -18.42 2.71
CA GLU A 7 -4.51 -18.88 1.38
C GLU A 7 -6.03 -18.85 1.22
N ASP A 8 -6.78 -19.25 2.24
CA ASP A 8 -8.24 -19.29 2.15
C ASP A 8 -8.86 -17.90 2.05
N VAL A 9 -8.24 -16.89 2.69
CA VAL A 9 -8.67 -15.50 2.57
C VAL A 9 -8.34 -14.97 1.17
N LEU A 10 -7.18 -15.36 0.61
CA LEU A 10 -6.71 -14.89 -0.69
C LEU A 10 -7.56 -15.42 -1.86
N LYS A 11 -8.11 -16.64 -1.78
CA LYS A 11 -8.91 -17.26 -2.86
C LYS A 11 -10.09 -16.40 -3.36
N ASN A 12 -10.68 -15.57 -2.49
CA ASN A 12 -11.90 -14.82 -2.80
C ASN A 12 -11.67 -13.31 -2.94
N VAL A 13 -10.41 -12.85 -3.00
CA VAL A 13 -10.08 -11.43 -3.15
C VAL A 13 -9.21 -11.21 -4.37
N GLN A 14 -9.53 -10.18 -5.15
CA GLN A 14 -8.73 -9.81 -6.32
C GLN A 14 -7.69 -8.75 -5.98
N ASN A 15 -7.98 -7.85 -5.04
CA ASN A 15 -7.15 -6.70 -4.70
C ASN A 15 -6.63 -6.83 -3.26
N VAL A 16 -5.37 -6.50 -3.03
CA VAL A 16 -4.74 -6.51 -1.71
C VAL A 16 -4.16 -5.12 -1.41
N ILE A 17 -4.58 -4.54 -0.29
CA ILE A 17 -3.99 -3.32 0.27
C ILE A 17 -2.88 -3.76 1.23
N LEU A 18 -1.65 -3.33 0.97
CA LEU A 18 -0.47 -3.79 1.69
C LEU A 18 0.19 -2.62 2.47
N VAL A 19 0.39 -2.85 3.77
CA VAL A 19 1.02 -1.95 4.74
C VAL A 19 2.07 -2.72 5.56
N GLY A 20 2.99 -2.02 6.22
CA GLY A 20 3.87 -2.62 7.23
C GLY A 20 5.37 -2.50 6.96
N ILE A 21 6.14 -3.36 7.62
CA ILE A 21 7.60 -3.40 7.57
C ILE A 21 8.09 -4.86 7.45
N GLU A 22 9.26 -5.14 6.88
CA GLU A 22 10.17 -4.21 6.21
C GLU A 22 9.89 -4.13 4.71
N ALA A 23 9.92 -2.91 4.15
CA ALA A 23 9.62 -2.66 2.74
C ALA A 23 10.41 -3.57 1.80
N HIS A 24 11.72 -3.68 2.01
CA HIS A 24 12.65 -4.41 1.15
C HIS A 24 12.71 -5.93 1.40
N VAL A 25 12.10 -6.43 2.49
CA VAL A 25 12.11 -7.85 2.85
C VAL A 25 10.67 -8.38 2.82
N CYS A 26 9.95 -8.21 3.93
CA CYS A 26 8.64 -8.85 4.10
C CYS A 26 7.59 -8.31 3.15
N VAL A 27 7.56 -6.99 2.94
CA VAL A 27 6.57 -6.37 2.05
C VAL A 27 6.90 -6.71 0.60
N LEU A 28 8.15 -6.53 0.16
CA LEU A 28 8.57 -6.83 -1.22
C LEU A 28 8.31 -8.30 -1.60
N GLN A 29 8.73 -9.25 -0.77
CA GLN A 29 8.51 -10.68 -1.04
C GLN A 29 7.02 -11.05 -0.96
N THR A 30 6.21 -10.31 -0.21
CA THR A 30 4.74 -10.51 -0.20
C THR A 30 4.09 -9.92 -1.43
N THR A 31 4.56 -8.78 -1.90
CA THR A 31 4.14 -8.21 -3.18
C THR A 31 4.39 -9.18 -4.32
N TYR A 32 5.60 -9.75 -4.43
CA TYR A 32 5.91 -10.74 -5.48
C TYR A 32 5.00 -11.97 -5.40
N ASP A 33 4.87 -12.58 -4.22
CA ASP A 33 4.00 -13.75 -4.04
C ASP A 33 2.54 -13.49 -4.46
N LEU A 34 2.01 -12.32 -4.11
CA LEU A 34 0.63 -11.94 -4.42
C LEU A 34 0.44 -11.69 -5.92
N LEU A 35 1.39 -11.01 -6.55
CA LEU A 35 1.36 -10.75 -8.00
C LEU A 35 1.48 -12.05 -8.80
N GLU A 36 2.36 -12.98 -8.40
CA GLU A 36 2.48 -14.31 -9.03
C GLU A 36 1.19 -15.12 -8.92
N ARG A 37 0.40 -14.90 -7.86
CA ARG A 37 -0.93 -15.51 -7.65
C ARG A 37 -2.05 -14.77 -8.37
N GLY A 38 -1.74 -13.71 -9.13
CA GLY A 38 -2.70 -12.97 -9.94
C GLY A 38 -3.51 -11.91 -9.17
N HIS A 39 -3.09 -11.53 -7.95
CA HIS A 39 -3.74 -10.45 -7.22
C HIS A 39 -3.21 -9.08 -7.68
N ASN A 40 -4.09 -8.07 -7.65
CA ASN A 40 -3.69 -6.68 -7.79
C ASN A 40 -3.17 -6.17 -6.44
N VAL A 41 -1.92 -5.73 -6.39
CA VAL A 41 -1.29 -5.27 -5.14
C VAL A 41 -1.24 -3.76 -5.09
N HIS A 42 -1.80 -3.18 -4.03
CA HIS A 42 -1.79 -1.74 -3.74
C HIS A 42 -0.92 -1.49 -2.49
N VAL A 43 0.27 -0.94 -2.67
CA VAL A 43 1.22 -0.67 -1.59
C VAL A 43 1.00 0.74 -1.08
N VAL A 44 0.67 0.88 0.21
CA VAL A 44 0.38 2.17 0.84
C VAL A 44 1.68 2.79 1.35
N VAL A 45 2.31 3.64 0.55
CA VAL A 45 3.73 4.02 0.74
C VAL A 45 3.98 4.87 2.00
N ASP A 46 2.97 5.61 2.46
CA ASP A 46 2.97 6.38 3.71
C ASP A 46 2.70 5.51 4.96
N ALA A 47 2.42 4.21 4.78
CA ALA A 47 2.27 3.20 5.83
C ALA A 47 3.24 2.01 5.66
N VAL A 48 4.26 2.14 4.80
CA VAL A 48 5.30 1.14 4.57
C VAL A 48 6.68 1.75 4.76
N SER A 49 7.56 1.07 5.50
CA SER A 49 8.91 1.60 5.78
C SER A 49 9.99 0.51 5.89
N SER A 50 11.24 0.93 5.98
CA SER A 50 12.41 0.11 6.30
C SER A 50 13.34 0.87 7.24
N ARG A 51 14.27 0.16 7.87
CA ARG A 51 15.32 0.79 8.68
C ARG A 51 16.20 1.77 7.88
N SER A 52 16.49 1.43 6.62
CA SER A 52 17.30 2.24 5.70
C SER A 52 16.41 2.94 4.68
N HIS A 53 16.65 4.24 4.45
CA HIS A 53 15.94 5.01 3.43
C HIS A 53 16.23 4.51 2.01
N THR A 54 17.47 4.09 1.75
CA THR A 54 17.86 3.50 0.45
C THR A 54 17.08 2.22 0.19
N ASP A 55 16.99 1.35 1.19
CA ASP A 55 16.28 0.07 1.06
C ASP A 55 14.78 0.30 0.85
N ARG A 56 14.17 1.23 1.60
CA ARG A 56 12.76 1.63 1.40
C ARG A 56 12.51 2.15 -0.01
N HIS A 57 13.35 3.06 -0.48
CA HIS A 57 13.20 3.69 -1.80
C HIS A 57 13.28 2.69 -2.95
N PHE A 58 14.31 1.82 -2.94
CA PHE A 58 14.48 0.83 -4.00
C PHE A 58 13.50 -0.34 -3.87
N ALA A 59 12.97 -0.63 -2.69
CA ALA A 59 11.87 -1.58 -2.55
C ALA A 59 10.61 -1.08 -3.26
N PHE A 60 10.24 0.20 -3.10
CA PHE A 60 9.09 0.76 -3.81
C PHE A 60 9.26 0.71 -5.33
N LYS A 61 10.44 1.05 -5.85
CA LYS A 61 10.74 0.92 -7.28
C LYS A 61 10.61 -0.52 -7.78
N GLN A 62 11.10 -1.49 -7.01
CA GLN A 62 10.98 -2.90 -7.38
C GLN A 62 9.52 -3.38 -7.38
N MET A 63 8.73 -2.99 -6.37
CA MET A 63 7.30 -3.30 -6.32
C MET A 63 6.55 -2.70 -7.51
N GLU A 64 6.83 -1.43 -7.85
CA GLU A 64 6.28 -0.76 -9.03
C GLU A 64 6.66 -1.49 -10.32
N GLN A 65 7.94 -1.84 -10.49
CA GLN A 65 8.44 -2.57 -11.66
C GLN A 65 7.80 -3.96 -11.82
N ALA A 66 7.47 -4.63 -10.71
CA ALA A 66 6.76 -5.90 -10.74
C ALA A 66 5.26 -5.77 -11.05
N GLY A 67 4.73 -4.55 -11.06
CA GLY A 67 3.32 -4.27 -11.40
C GLY A 67 2.43 -3.94 -10.20
N ALA A 68 2.99 -3.73 -9.00
CA ALA A 68 2.23 -3.21 -7.88
C ALA A 68 1.96 -1.72 -8.03
N ILE A 69 0.78 -1.27 -7.56
CA ILE A 69 0.40 0.14 -7.54
C ILE A 69 0.92 0.76 -6.25
N LEU A 70 1.76 1.78 -6.37
CA LEU A 70 2.12 2.63 -5.23
C LEU A 70 1.01 3.67 -5.00
N THR A 71 0.37 3.61 -3.84
CA THR A 71 -0.73 4.52 -3.44
C THR A 71 -0.47 5.09 -2.05
N THR A 72 -1.32 6.01 -1.59
CA THR A 72 -1.28 6.59 -0.23
C THR A 72 -2.50 6.20 0.58
N SER A 73 -2.43 6.36 1.89
CA SER A 73 -3.50 5.98 2.82
C SER A 73 -4.84 6.65 2.47
N GLU A 74 -4.82 7.97 2.24
CA GLU A 74 -6.02 8.73 1.86
C GLU A 74 -6.56 8.31 0.49
N CYS A 75 -5.68 8.10 -0.49
CA CYS A 75 -6.06 7.64 -1.83
C CYS A 75 -6.72 6.25 -1.78
N ALA A 76 -6.17 5.32 -1.01
CA ALA A 76 -6.74 4.00 -0.82
C ALA A 76 -8.12 4.06 -0.13
N ILE A 77 -8.25 4.83 0.95
CA ILE A 77 -9.51 4.96 1.71
C ILE A 77 -10.62 5.58 0.85
N LEU A 78 -10.33 6.68 0.15
CA LEU A 78 -11.31 7.34 -0.71
C LEU A 78 -11.62 6.52 -1.96
N GLY A 79 -10.63 5.83 -2.52
CA GLY A 79 -10.80 4.95 -3.67
C GLY A 79 -11.80 3.82 -3.41
N LEU A 80 -11.85 3.29 -2.17
CA LEU A 80 -12.82 2.25 -1.79
C LEU A 80 -14.28 2.70 -1.82
N VAL A 81 -14.55 4.00 -1.61
CA VAL A 81 -15.92 4.55 -1.61
C VAL A 81 -16.29 5.24 -2.91
N GLY A 82 -15.32 5.60 -3.75
CA GLY A 82 -15.50 6.10 -5.12
C GLY A 82 -16.11 7.51 -5.24
N GLY A 83 -16.89 7.97 -4.26
CA GLY A 83 -17.51 9.29 -4.27
C GLY A 83 -18.20 9.67 -2.96
N SER A 84 -18.56 10.95 -2.84
CA SER A 84 -19.22 11.51 -1.66
C SER A 84 -20.62 10.97 -1.40
N ASP A 85 -21.27 10.46 -2.43
CA ASP A 85 -22.64 9.93 -2.37
C ASP A 85 -22.69 8.50 -1.82
N HIS A 86 -21.53 7.84 -1.66
CA HIS A 86 -21.47 6.51 -1.09
C HIS A 86 -21.94 6.51 0.37
N PRO A 87 -22.77 5.55 0.81
CA PRO A 87 -23.37 5.55 2.15
C PRO A 87 -22.33 5.55 3.29
N LYS A 88 -21.13 5.01 3.03
CA LYS A 88 -20.00 4.99 3.97
C LYS A 88 -19.07 6.20 3.90
N PHE A 89 -19.28 7.14 2.97
CA PHE A 89 -18.33 8.24 2.74
C PHE A 89 -18.07 9.06 4.02
N LYS A 90 -19.14 9.49 4.71
CA LYS A 90 -19.01 10.27 5.95
C LYS A 90 -18.40 9.49 7.11
N GLU A 91 -18.48 8.16 7.07
CA GLU A 91 -17.84 7.29 8.06
C GLU A 91 -16.32 7.29 7.82
N VAL A 92 -15.89 7.00 6.59
CA VAL A 92 -14.45 6.91 6.27
C VAL A 92 -13.76 8.28 6.20
N GLN A 93 -14.49 9.34 5.81
CA GLN A 93 -13.98 10.72 5.78
C GLN A 93 -13.44 11.15 7.15
N LYS A 94 -14.05 10.68 8.24
CA LYS A 94 -13.61 11.00 9.61
C LYS A 94 -12.20 10.48 9.90
N LEU A 95 -11.77 9.41 9.24
CA LEU A 95 -10.44 8.82 9.42
C LEU A 95 -9.33 9.65 8.76
N ILE A 96 -9.68 10.52 7.82
CA ILE A 96 -8.76 11.30 6.98
C ILE A 96 -9.00 12.81 7.09
N MET A 97 -9.68 13.27 8.16
CA MET A 97 -9.86 14.71 8.41
C MET A 97 -8.53 15.43 8.68
N THR A 98 -7.54 14.68 9.16
CA THR A 98 -6.16 15.11 9.27
C THR A 98 -5.34 14.38 8.24
N SER A 99 -4.48 15.10 7.52
CA SER A 99 -3.55 14.50 6.58
C SER A 99 -2.66 13.47 7.26
N ALA A 100 -2.30 12.41 6.52
CA ALA A 100 -1.38 11.41 7.02
C ALA A 100 -0.03 12.06 7.41
N PRO A 101 0.67 11.55 8.44
CA PRO A 101 1.99 12.06 8.81
C PRO A 101 2.97 12.00 7.64
N ASP A 102 3.76 13.07 7.45
CA ASP A 102 4.80 13.08 6.44
C ASP A 102 5.89 12.04 6.79
N THR A 103 6.22 11.18 5.83
CA THR A 103 7.24 10.13 5.97
C THR A 103 8.47 10.39 5.09
N GLY A 104 8.65 11.61 4.58
CA GLY A 104 9.82 12.05 3.81
C GLY A 104 9.87 11.46 2.40
N LEU A 105 8.72 11.17 1.79
CA LEU A 105 8.65 10.59 0.44
C LEU A 105 8.80 11.64 -0.66
N VAL A 106 8.44 12.88 -0.38
CA VAL A 106 8.51 13.98 -1.35
C VAL A 106 9.85 14.69 -1.20
N PRO A 107 10.64 14.85 -2.28
CA PRO A 107 11.89 15.61 -2.23
C PRO A 107 11.65 17.07 -1.85
N LEU A 108 12.57 17.66 -1.11
CA LEU A 108 12.55 19.10 -0.85
C LEU A 108 12.76 19.86 -2.16
N SER A 109 11.85 20.82 -2.45
CA SER A 109 12.03 21.74 -3.57
C SER A 109 13.20 22.69 -3.30
N LYS A 110 13.98 22.98 -4.33
CA LYS A 110 14.91 24.11 -4.29
C LYS A 110 14.10 25.41 -4.43
N LEU A 111 14.50 26.45 -3.69
CA LEU A 111 13.95 27.81 -3.79
C LEU A 111 14.42 28.49 -5.08
#